data_AF-A0A1G5QRK7-F1
#
_entry.id   AF-A0A1G5QRK7-F1
#
_cell.length_a   1.000
_cell.length_b   1.000
_cell.length_c   1.000
_cell.angle_alpha   90.00
_cell.angle_beta   90.00
_cell.angle_gamma   90.00
#
_symmetry.space_group_name_H-M   'P 1'
#
loop_
_entity.id
_entity.type
_entity.pdbx_description
1 polymer ?
#
loop_
_entity_poly.entity_id
_entity_poly.type
_entity_poly.pdbx_seq_one_letter_code
_entity_poly.pdbx_strand_id
1 'polypeptide(L)'
;MSDLHGGSAAEPPTNPLGPPRYPVVAERHHPQATGQPLPQPGAPRPLTLRELPRERSGSTGLAPFSQLALAFAVLAPTWVSFQFSLMVGYDGLLSFIGLALSGLIIPPLAIVAAVVVGLPLRLIPAVNRWWSGNLRVYASLATITIGLMAAGFVMTVRQVGDLDGIAYDTVTPDPYLLCAGWLLAALLLVNASLPLRWSKKSRAA
;
A
#
# COMPACT_ATOMS: atom_id res chain seq x y z
N MET A 1 -4.27 -21.07 56.92
CA MET A 1 -3.22 -22.02 56.48
C MET A 1 -2.65 -21.45 55.19
N SER A 2 -1.67 -20.55 55.27
CA SER A 2 -0.22 -20.87 55.39
C SER A 2 0.30 -21.31 54.01
N ASP A 3 1.22 -20.69 53.29
CA ASP A 3 2.34 -19.76 53.55
C ASP A 3 2.61 -18.97 52.22
N LEU A 4 2.94 -17.68 52.16
CA LEU A 4 4.16 -16.96 52.59
C LEU A 4 5.49 -17.54 52.07
N HIS A 5 5.93 -17.07 50.89
CA HIS A 5 7.35 -16.79 50.54
C HIS A 5 7.33 -15.84 49.32
N GLY A 6 7.90 -14.63 49.33
CA GLY A 6 9.05 -14.13 50.09
C GLY A 6 10.31 -14.26 49.24
N GLY A 7 10.56 -13.32 48.32
CA GLY A 7 11.69 -13.37 47.40
C GLY A 7 12.04 -11.98 46.84
N SER A 8 12.54 -11.12 47.71
CA SER A 8 13.18 -9.84 47.40
C SER A 8 14.60 -10.06 46.88
N ALA A 9 14.91 -9.55 45.69
CA ALA A 9 16.28 -9.27 45.24
C ALA A 9 16.21 -8.18 44.16
N ALA A 10 16.43 -6.93 44.56
CA ALA A 10 17.71 -6.23 44.44
C ALA A 10 17.92 -5.65 43.02
N GLU A 11 17.47 -4.41 42.90
CA GLU A 11 17.73 -3.46 41.84
C GLU A 11 19.23 -3.06 41.81
N PRO A 12 19.90 -3.02 40.64
CA PRO A 12 21.11 -2.24 40.47
C PRO A 12 20.99 -1.22 39.30
N PRO A 13 21.90 -0.24 39.24
CA PRO A 13 21.53 1.16 39.21
C PRO A 13 21.25 1.75 37.83
N THR A 14 20.37 2.76 37.87
CA THR A 14 20.21 3.85 36.91
C THR A 14 21.56 4.37 36.40
N ASN A 15 21.83 4.16 35.12
CA ASN A 15 22.94 4.82 34.43
C ASN A 15 22.46 6.22 33.99
N PRO A 16 23.00 7.31 34.58
CA PRO A 16 22.54 8.65 34.26
C PRO A 16 23.04 9.09 32.88
N LEU A 17 22.19 9.88 32.23
CA LEU A 17 22.41 10.58 30.98
C LEU A 17 23.84 11.12 30.82
N GLY A 18 24.53 10.65 29.78
CA GLY A 18 25.45 11.47 29.02
C GLY A 18 24.83 11.73 27.64
N PRO A 19 24.58 12.98 27.22
CA PRO A 19 24.20 13.23 25.83
C PRO A 19 25.34 12.75 24.93
N PRO A 20 25.05 12.11 23.78
CA PRO A 20 26.07 11.80 22.80
C PRO A 20 26.75 13.11 22.39
N ARG A 21 28.02 13.26 22.78
CA ARG A 21 28.92 14.25 22.18
C ARG A 21 29.07 13.84 20.73
N TYR A 22 28.25 14.42 19.87
CA TYR A 22 28.57 14.44 18.45
C TYR A 22 29.95 15.09 18.33
N PRO A 23 30.88 14.48 17.58
CA PRO A 23 32.09 15.19 17.21
C PRO A 23 31.64 16.45 16.47
N VAL A 24 31.91 17.62 17.07
CA VAL A 24 31.95 18.89 16.37
C VAL A 24 33.02 18.69 15.31
N VAL A 25 32.60 18.35 14.09
CA VAL A 25 33.46 18.39 12.93
C VAL A 25 33.91 19.84 12.85
N ALA A 26 35.19 20.06 13.12
CA ALA A 26 35.83 21.34 12.98
C ALA A 26 35.42 21.91 11.61
N GLU A 27 34.72 23.03 11.68
CA GLU A 27 34.36 23.87 10.57
C GLU A 27 35.65 24.12 9.79
N ARG A 28 35.85 23.38 8.70
CA ARG A 28 36.96 23.61 7.80
C ARG A 28 36.74 25.00 7.25
N HIS A 29 37.43 25.97 7.85
CA HIS A 29 37.72 27.24 7.24
C HIS A 29 38.33 26.93 5.88
N HIS A 30 37.50 27.02 4.85
CA HIS A 30 37.99 27.11 3.49
C HIS A 30 38.86 28.36 3.45
N PRO A 31 40.16 28.25 3.15
CA PRO A 31 40.95 29.41 2.83
C PRO A 31 40.25 30.10 1.67
N GLN A 32 39.88 31.37 1.86
CA GLN A 32 39.56 32.25 0.77
C GLN A 32 40.74 32.18 -0.21
N ALA A 33 40.55 31.44 -1.29
CA ALA A 33 41.41 31.51 -2.45
C ALA A 33 41.19 32.89 -3.08
N THR A 34 41.99 33.83 -2.61
CA THR A 34 42.22 35.15 -3.21
C THR A 34 42.62 34.95 -4.66
N GLY A 35 41.67 35.15 -5.57
CA GLY A 35 41.89 34.99 -7.00
C GLY A 35 40.62 34.59 -7.73
N GLN A 36 39.51 35.29 -7.49
CA GLN A 36 38.35 35.19 -8.37
C GLN A 36 38.66 36.03 -9.62
N PRO A 37 38.77 35.42 -10.82
CA PRO A 37 38.85 36.16 -12.07
C PRO A 37 37.60 37.04 -12.18
N LEU A 38 37.80 38.31 -12.53
CA LEU A 38 36.70 39.22 -12.82
C LEU A 38 35.73 38.58 -13.83
N PRO A 39 34.41 38.58 -13.54
CA PRO A 39 33.43 37.97 -14.44
C PRO A 39 33.46 38.69 -15.79
N GLN A 40 33.75 37.94 -16.86
CA GLN A 40 33.62 38.46 -18.22
C GLN A 40 32.17 38.90 -18.46
N PRO A 41 31.93 40.13 -18.94
CA PRO A 41 30.60 40.58 -19.33
C PRO A 41 30.14 39.77 -20.55
N GLY A 42 29.20 38.84 -20.36
CA GLY A 42 28.53 38.14 -21.46
C GLY A 42 28.59 36.61 -21.44
N ALA A 43 29.31 35.97 -20.51
CA ALA A 43 29.24 34.52 -20.38
C ALA A 43 27.94 34.10 -19.65
N PRO A 44 27.09 33.24 -20.23
CA PRO A 44 25.93 32.70 -19.52
C PRO A 44 26.43 31.99 -18.26
N ARG A 45 26.00 32.47 -17.08
CA ARG A 45 26.41 31.89 -15.80
C ARG A 45 26.16 30.38 -15.83
N PRO A 46 27.13 29.53 -15.47
CA PRO A 46 26.86 28.11 -15.29
C PRO A 46 25.77 27.99 -14.22
N LEU A 47 24.58 27.57 -14.65
CA LEU A 47 23.43 27.34 -13.80
C LEU A 47 23.85 26.38 -12.70
N THR A 48 24.10 26.93 -11.51
CA THR A 48 24.42 26.12 -10.34
C THR A 48 23.22 25.23 -10.06
N LEU A 49 23.45 23.98 -9.62
CA LEU A 49 22.40 22.99 -9.34
C LEU A 49 21.31 23.48 -8.36
N ARG A 50 21.59 24.59 -7.66
CA ARG A 50 20.72 25.29 -6.72
C ARG A 50 19.71 26.21 -7.41
N GLU A 51 19.98 26.64 -8.64
CA GLU A 51 19.18 27.55 -9.45
C GLU A 51 18.36 26.85 -10.55
N LEU A 52 18.55 25.53 -10.74
CA LEU A 52 17.58 24.76 -11.50
C LEU A 52 16.21 25.02 -10.85
N PRO A 53 15.22 25.55 -11.61
CA PRO A 53 13.88 25.70 -11.12
C PRO A 53 13.53 24.35 -10.51
N ARG A 54 13.27 24.33 -9.21
CA ARG A 54 12.49 23.26 -8.64
C ARG A 54 11.17 23.40 -9.36
N GLU A 55 11.06 22.73 -10.50
CA GLU A 55 9.86 22.20 -11.12
C GLU A 55 9.19 21.48 -9.96
N ARG A 56 8.48 22.30 -9.18
CA ARG A 56 7.62 21.95 -8.08
C ARG A 56 6.52 21.28 -8.86
N SER A 57 6.73 20.01 -9.14
CA SER A 57 5.84 19.14 -9.90
C SER A 57 4.52 19.18 -9.16
N GLY A 58 3.74 20.19 -9.54
CA GLY A 58 2.43 20.54 -9.03
C GLY A 58 1.46 19.55 -9.61
N SER A 59 1.63 18.28 -9.26
CA SER A 59 0.58 17.28 -9.36
C SER A 59 -0.26 17.45 -8.11
N THR A 60 -1.07 18.50 -8.14
CA THR A 60 -2.08 18.82 -7.17
C THR A 60 -3.10 17.66 -7.12
N GLY A 61 -3.17 16.99 -5.98
CA GLY A 61 -4.43 16.54 -5.37
C GLY A 61 -5.03 15.19 -5.78
N LEU A 62 -4.86 14.70 -7.00
CA LEU A 62 -5.45 13.43 -7.42
C LEU A 62 -4.39 12.33 -7.50
N ALA A 63 -4.67 11.15 -6.91
CA ALA A 63 -3.93 9.95 -7.26
C ALA A 63 -3.91 9.87 -8.79
N PRO A 64 -2.74 9.71 -9.43
CA PRO A 64 -2.65 9.85 -10.88
C PRO A 64 -3.68 8.91 -11.50
N PHE A 65 -4.52 9.40 -12.41
CA PHE A 65 -5.58 8.59 -13.03
C PHE A 65 -5.06 7.24 -13.55
N SER A 66 -3.78 7.17 -13.93
CA SER A 66 -3.07 5.93 -14.28
C SER A 66 -3.06 4.86 -13.17
N GLN A 67 -3.01 5.25 -11.89
CA GLN A 67 -3.04 4.35 -10.73
C GLN A 67 -4.43 3.75 -10.54
N LEU A 68 -5.49 4.55 -10.64
CA LEU A 68 -6.86 4.05 -10.57
C LEU A 68 -7.17 3.15 -11.77
N ALA A 69 -6.69 3.51 -12.95
CA ALA A 69 -6.78 2.68 -14.15
C ALA A 69 -6.04 1.35 -13.97
N LEU A 70 -4.84 1.34 -13.38
CA LEU A 70 -4.09 0.12 -13.09
C LEU A 70 -4.80 -0.74 -12.03
N ALA A 71 -5.34 -0.12 -10.98
CA ALA A 71 -6.14 -0.83 -9.98
C ALA A 71 -7.36 -1.49 -10.62
N PHE A 72 -8.08 -0.78 -11.49
CA PHE A 72 -9.20 -1.33 -12.24
C PHE A 72 -8.76 -2.46 -13.18
N ALA A 73 -7.66 -2.28 -13.92
CA ALA A 73 -7.13 -3.28 -14.84
C ALA A 73 -6.71 -4.59 -14.15
N VAL A 74 -6.39 -4.56 -12.85
CA VAL A 74 -6.09 -5.76 -12.05
C VAL A 74 -7.35 -6.31 -11.36
N LEU A 75 -8.19 -5.44 -10.81
CA LEU A 75 -9.37 -5.83 -10.04
C LEU A 75 -10.49 -6.39 -10.92
N ALA A 76 -10.68 -5.86 -12.14
CA ALA A 76 -11.75 -6.31 -13.02
C ALA A 76 -11.54 -7.74 -13.53
N PRO A 77 -10.37 -8.14 -14.07
CA PRO A 77 -10.14 -9.52 -14.48
C PRO A 77 -10.20 -10.49 -13.30
N THR A 78 -9.63 -10.11 -12.14
CA THR A 78 -9.65 -10.97 -10.95
C THR A 78 -11.07 -11.21 -10.42
N TRP A 79 -11.93 -10.18 -10.43
CA TRP A 79 -13.34 -10.33 -10.10
C TRP A 79 -14.07 -11.30 -11.05
N VAL A 80 -13.84 -11.17 -12.35
CA VAL A 80 -14.42 -12.06 -13.37
C VAL A 80 -13.96 -13.50 -13.14
N SER A 81 -12.67 -13.73 -12.84
CA SER A 81 -12.15 -15.06 -12.50
C SER A 81 -12.80 -15.66 -11.25
N PHE A 82 -13.12 -14.84 -10.24
CA PHE A 82 -13.82 -15.31 -9.04
C PHE A 82 -15.27 -15.68 -9.31
N GLN A 83 -16.00 -14.83 -10.03
CA GLN A 83 -17.38 -15.14 -10.41
C GLN A 83 -17.45 -16.42 -11.25
N PHE A 84 -16.48 -16.62 -12.15
CA PHE A 84 -16.38 -17.87 -12.91
C PHE A 84 -16.14 -19.09 -12.00
N SER A 85 -15.34 -18.94 -10.95
CA SER A 85 -15.06 -20.02 -9.99
C SER A 85 -16.22 -20.31 -9.03
N LEU A 86 -17.13 -19.35 -8.86
CA LEU A 86 -18.33 -19.46 -8.00
C LEU A 86 -19.59 -19.84 -8.79
N MET A 87 -19.53 -19.89 -10.13
CA MET A 87 -20.68 -20.26 -10.96
C MET A 87 -21.00 -21.75 -10.83
N VAL A 88 -22.17 -22.03 -10.25
CA VAL A 88 -22.72 -23.39 -10.09
C VAL A 88 -23.50 -23.85 -11.33
N GLY A 89 -24.08 -22.91 -12.08
CA GLY A 89 -24.81 -23.18 -13.31
C GLY A 89 -24.58 -22.08 -14.35
N TYR A 90 -24.39 -22.47 -15.61
CA TYR A 90 -24.23 -21.54 -16.73
C TYR A 90 -25.50 -21.54 -17.59
N ASP A 91 -26.31 -20.49 -17.44
CA ASP A 91 -27.56 -20.30 -18.19
C ASP A 91 -27.31 -19.57 -19.53
N GLY A 92 -26.12 -19.71 -20.09
CA GLY A 92 -25.78 -19.11 -21.38
C GLY A 92 -25.62 -17.58 -21.32
N LEU A 93 -26.34 -16.91 -22.22
CA LEU A 93 -26.16 -15.49 -22.52
C LEU A 93 -26.44 -14.59 -21.31
N LEU A 94 -27.44 -14.92 -20.49
CA LEU A 94 -27.81 -14.09 -19.35
C LEU A 94 -26.72 -14.06 -18.28
N SER A 95 -26.14 -15.23 -17.97
CA SER A 95 -25.00 -15.32 -17.05
C SER A 95 -23.77 -14.57 -17.59
N PHE A 96 -23.52 -14.64 -18.90
CA PHE A 96 -22.41 -13.90 -19.52
C PHE A 96 -22.61 -12.38 -19.43
N ILE A 97 -23.82 -11.88 -19.69
CA ILE A 97 -24.14 -10.46 -19.54
C ILE A 97 -24.00 -10.04 -18.08
N GLY A 98 -24.52 -10.83 -17.13
CA GLY A 98 -24.40 -10.58 -15.70
C GLY A 98 -22.93 -10.54 -15.24
N LEU A 99 -22.11 -11.48 -15.71
CA LEU A 99 -20.68 -11.53 -15.45
C LEU A 99 -19.97 -10.27 -15.97
N ALA A 100 -20.23 -9.89 -17.22
CA ALA A 100 -19.63 -8.71 -17.84
C ALA A 100 -20.04 -7.40 -17.12
N LEU A 101 -21.33 -7.24 -16.80
CA LEU A 101 -21.83 -6.09 -16.06
C LEU A 101 -21.26 -6.03 -14.64
N SER A 102 -21.18 -7.16 -13.94
CA SER A 102 -20.60 -7.20 -12.60
C SER A 102 -19.10 -6.86 -12.62
N GLY A 103 -18.35 -7.33 -13.62
CA GLY A 103 -16.95 -6.98 -13.85
C GLY A 103 -16.73 -5.51 -14.19
N LEU A 104 -17.75 -4.82 -14.69
CA LEU A 104 -17.70 -3.38 -14.94
C LEU A 104 -18.06 -2.57 -13.68
N ILE A 105 -19.02 -3.02 -12.86
CA ILE A 105 -19.60 -2.23 -11.76
C ILE A 105 -18.90 -2.48 -10.43
N ILE A 106 -18.56 -3.73 -10.10
CA ILE A 106 -18.03 -4.10 -8.78
C ILE A 106 -16.61 -3.58 -8.54
N PRO A 107 -15.65 -3.67 -9.48
CA PRO A 107 -14.31 -3.14 -9.27
C PRO A 107 -14.26 -1.63 -8.98
N PRO A 108 -14.98 -0.76 -9.72
CA PRO A 108 -15.06 0.66 -9.37
C PRO A 108 -15.63 0.91 -7.98
N LEU A 109 -16.69 0.18 -7.57
CA LEU A 109 -17.25 0.30 -6.22
C LEU A 109 -16.23 -0.08 -5.16
N ALA A 110 -15.47 -1.16 -5.37
CA ALA A 110 -14.41 -1.57 -4.45
C ALA A 110 -13.26 -0.57 -4.40
N ILE A 111 -12.89 0.03 -5.54
CA ILE A 111 -11.90 1.11 -5.59
C ILE A 111 -12.39 2.32 -4.78
N VAL A 112 -13.65 2.74 -4.96
CA VAL A 112 -14.24 3.85 -4.20
C VAL A 112 -14.25 3.54 -2.70
N ALA A 113 -14.69 2.34 -2.31
CA ALA A 113 -14.66 1.90 -0.92
C ALA A 113 -13.23 1.91 -0.36
N ALA A 114 -12.25 1.38 -1.10
CA ALA A 114 -10.84 1.40 -0.72
C ALA A 114 -10.26 2.82 -0.59
N VAL A 115 -10.70 3.76 -1.44
CA VAL A 115 -10.34 5.18 -1.33
C VAL A 115 -10.95 5.79 -0.07
N VAL A 116 -12.22 5.54 0.22
CA VAL A 116 -12.92 6.05 1.41
C VAL A 116 -12.28 5.49 2.68
N VAL A 117 -12.00 4.20 2.74
CA VAL A 117 -11.32 3.54 3.87
C VAL A 117 -9.86 3.98 3.99
N GLY A 118 -9.19 4.27 2.87
CA GLY A 118 -7.84 4.82 2.83
C GLY A 118 -7.76 6.33 3.13
N LEU A 119 -8.89 7.05 3.12
CA LEU A 119 -8.93 8.49 3.31
C LEU A 119 -8.48 8.93 4.72
N PRO A 120 -8.92 8.29 5.83
CA PRO A 120 -8.37 8.54 7.17
C PRO A 120 -6.85 8.38 7.23
N LEU A 121 -6.32 7.37 6.52
CA LEU A 121 -4.89 7.10 6.41
C LEU A 121 -4.13 8.26 5.76
N ARG A 122 -4.80 9.00 4.87
CA ARG A 122 -4.26 10.19 4.16
C ARG A 122 -4.44 11.48 4.96
N LEU A 123 -5.55 11.65 5.68
CA LEU A 123 -5.82 12.87 6.44
C LEU A 123 -4.88 13.05 7.64
N ILE A 124 -4.47 11.94 8.28
CA ILE A 124 -3.63 12.02 9.48
C ILE A 124 -2.14 11.89 9.07
N PRO A 125 -1.36 12.99 9.08
CA PRO A 125 0.01 12.97 8.59
C PRO A 125 0.94 12.06 9.40
N ALA A 126 0.64 11.85 10.70
CA ALA A 126 1.37 10.93 11.55
C ALA A 126 1.20 9.47 11.08
N VAL A 127 -0.04 9.07 10.73
CA VAL A 127 -0.35 7.73 10.23
C VAL A 127 0.26 7.53 8.86
N ASN A 128 0.16 8.51 7.96
CA ASN A 128 0.78 8.43 6.64
C ASN A 128 2.32 8.27 6.72
N ARG A 129 2.99 9.03 7.60
CA ARG A 129 4.43 8.88 7.83
C ARG A 129 4.77 7.49 8.36
N TRP A 130 4.04 7.00 9.35
CA TRP A 130 4.23 5.67 9.90
C TRP A 130 4.01 4.58 8.83
N TRP A 131 2.94 4.70 8.05
CA TRP A 131 2.59 3.76 6.99
C TRP A 131 3.63 3.72 5.87
N SER A 132 4.09 4.89 5.41
CA SER A 132 5.11 5.01 4.36
C SER A 132 6.50 4.51 4.78
N GLY A 133 6.83 4.57 6.07
CA GLY A 133 8.10 4.10 6.61
C GLY A 133 8.17 2.59 6.83
N ASN A 134 7.03 1.88 6.78
CA ASN A 134 6.95 0.47 7.16
C ASN A 134 6.61 -0.44 5.96
N LEU A 135 7.60 -0.70 5.10
CA LEU A 135 7.47 -1.69 4.02
C LEU A 135 6.98 -3.07 4.52
N ARG A 136 7.35 -3.43 5.76
CA ARG A 136 6.92 -4.69 6.41
C ARG A 136 5.40 -4.79 6.55
N VAL A 137 4.71 -3.67 6.81
CA VAL A 137 3.25 -3.66 6.94
C VAL A 137 2.60 -3.99 5.60
N TYR A 138 3.06 -3.38 4.51
CA TYR A 138 2.59 -3.71 3.16
C TYR A 138 2.84 -5.17 2.79
N ALA A 139 4.04 -5.68 3.08
CA ALA A 139 4.36 -7.08 2.84
C ALA A 139 3.44 -8.00 3.65
N SER A 140 3.21 -7.70 4.94
CA SER A 140 2.30 -8.49 5.78
C SER A 140 0.87 -8.48 5.28
N LEU A 141 0.34 -7.33 4.85
CA LEU A 141 -1.00 -7.22 4.28
C LEU A 141 -1.12 -7.97 2.96
N ALA A 142 -0.07 -7.92 2.12
CA ALA A 142 -0.03 -8.69 0.88
C ALA A 142 -0.02 -10.20 1.16
N THR A 143 0.77 -10.65 2.14
CA THR A 143 0.77 -12.06 2.59
C THR A 143 -0.60 -12.46 3.14
N ILE A 144 -1.24 -11.63 3.95
CA ILE A 144 -2.59 -11.87 4.48
C ILE A 144 -3.61 -11.95 3.33
N THR A 145 -3.53 -11.04 2.36
CA THR A 145 -4.38 -11.02 1.16
C THR A 145 -4.28 -12.32 0.38
N ILE A 146 -3.06 -12.76 0.07
CA ILE A 146 -2.80 -14.01 -0.64
C ILE A 146 -3.26 -15.20 0.20
N GLY A 147 -3.01 -15.19 1.50
CA GLY A 147 -3.43 -16.22 2.44
C GLY A 147 -4.95 -16.36 2.52
N LEU A 148 -5.69 -15.24 2.58
CA LEU A 148 -7.16 -15.21 2.54
C LEU A 148 -7.71 -15.77 1.23
N MET A 149 -7.13 -15.38 0.10
CA MET A 149 -7.56 -15.91 -1.20
C MET A 149 -7.28 -17.41 -1.31
N ALA A 150 -6.07 -17.85 -0.95
CA ALA A 150 -5.72 -19.27 -0.96
C ALA A 150 -6.62 -20.08 0.00
N ALA A 151 -6.87 -19.55 1.20
CA ALA A 151 -7.79 -20.15 2.16
C ALA A 151 -9.20 -20.24 1.60
N GLY A 152 -9.70 -19.22 0.89
CA GLY A 152 -11.01 -19.25 0.24
C GLY A 152 -11.14 -20.34 -0.83
N PHE A 153 -10.05 -20.68 -1.53
CA PHE A 153 -10.04 -21.81 -2.46
C PHE A 153 -9.92 -23.18 -1.78
N VAL A 154 -9.25 -23.26 -0.62
CA VAL A 154 -9.05 -24.52 0.12
C VAL A 154 -10.26 -24.84 1.00
N MET A 155 -10.80 -23.84 1.69
CA MET A 155 -12.02 -23.96 2.48
C MET A 155 -13.21 -23.86 1.54
N THR A 156 -13.84 -25.00 1.30
CA THR A 156 -15.01 -25.05 0.47
C THR A 156 -16.27 -25.10 1.32
N VAL A 157 -17.31 -24.40 0.86
CA VAL A 157 -18.63 -24.40 1.48
C VAL A 157 -19.55 -25.20 0.57
N ARG A 158 -20.18 -26.23 1.14
CA ARG A 158 -21.19 -27.02 0.44
C ARG A 158 -22.45 -26.17 0.29
N GLN A 159 -22.80 -25.86 -0.95
CA GLN A 159 -24.04 -25.18 -1.29
C GLN A 159 -25.04 -26.23 -1.74
N VAL A 160 -26.10 -26.38 -0.94
CA VAL A 160 -27.24 -27.25 -1.25
C VAL A 160 -28.43 -26.33 -1.50
N GLY A 161 -29.07 -26.50 -2.64
CA GLY A 161 -30.23 -25.71 -3.02
C GLY A 161 -31.04 -26.40 -4.11
N ASP A 162 -32.11 -25.74 -4.51
CA ASP A 162 -32.95 -26.16 -5.63
C ASP A 162 -33.00 -24.98 -6.62
N LEU A 163 -32.58 -25.23 -7.86
CA LEU A 163 -32.62 -24.25 -8.94
C LEU A 163 -33.53 -24.81 -10.04
N ASP A 164 -34.66 -24.15 -10.27
CA ASP A 164 -35.67 -24.57 -11.26
C ASP A 164 -36.20 -26.02 -11.09
N GLY A 165 -36.26 -26.50 -9.85
CA GLY A 165 -36.72 -27.86 -9.52
C GLY A 165 -35.63 -28.93 -9.67
N ILE A 166 -34.39 -28.53 -9.99
CA ILE A 166 -33.22 -29.39 -9.99
C ILE A 166 -32.45 -29.13 -8.70
N ALA A 167 -32.50 -30.11 -7.80
CA ALA A 167 -31.67 -30.12 -6.61
C ALA A 167 -30.19 -30.16 -7.01
N TYR A 168 -29.41 -29.20 -6.52
CA TYR A 168 -27.97 -29.15 -6.70
C TYR A 168 -27.26 -29.29 -5.36
N ASP A 169 -26.14 -29.99 -5.41
CA ASP A 169 -25.24 -30.17 -4.29
C ASP A 169 -23.82 -29.99 -4.81
N THR A 170 -23.32 -28.75 -4.67
CA THR A 170 -22.02 -28.38 -5.19
C THR A 170 -21.14 -27.81 -4.11
N VAL A 171 -19.86 -28.12 -4.20
CA VAL A 171 -18.84 -27.65 -3.28
C VAL A 171 -18.15 -26.46 -3.95
N THR A 172 -18.43 -25.25 -3.46
CA THR A 172 -17.84 -24.02 -4.00
C THR A 172 -16.78 -23.46 -3.05
N PRO A 173 -15.77 -22.73 -3.55
CA PRO A 173 -14.87 -21.93 -2.71
C PRO A 173 -15.64 -21.03 -1.74
N ASP A 174 -15.09 -20.77 -0.55
CA ASP A 174 -15.71 -19.86 0.42
C ASP A 174 -15.74 -18.42 -0.13
N PRO A 175 -16.94 -17.88 -0.44
CA PRO A 175 -17.06 -16.58 -1.08
C PRO A 175 -16.67 -15.43 -0.14
N TYR A 176 -16.78 -15.60 1.18
CA TYR A 176 -16.45 -14.56 2.14
C TYR A 176 -14.95 -14.38 2.27
N LEU A 177 -14.18 -15.47 2.31
CA LEU A 177 -12.72 -15.42 2.34
C LEU A 177 -12.14 -14.85 1.05
N LEU A 178 -12.66 -15.27 -0.11
CA LEU A 178 -12.28 -14.72 -1.40
C LEU A 178 -12.60 -13.22 -1.50
N CYS A 179 -13.80 -12.82 -1.09
CA CYS A 179 -14.22 -11.42 -1.11
C CYS A 179 -13.37 -10.57 -0.16
N ALA A 180 -13.10 -11.04 1.06
CA ALA A 180 -12.25 -10.35 2.02
C ALA A 180 -10.81 -10.18 1.50
N GLY A 181 -10.23 -11.24 0.92
CA GLY A 181 -8.92 -11.17 0.26
C GLY A 181 -8.94 -10.17 -0.89
N TRP A 182 -9.96 -10.19 -1.74
CA TRP A 182 -10.06 -9.27 -2.88
C TRP A 182 -10.22 -7.81 -2.48
N LEU A 183 -11.03 -7.51 -1.46
CA LEU A 183 -11.16 -6.16 -0.92
C LEU A 183 -9.84 -5.67 -0.29
N LEU A 184 -9.11 -6.56 0.39
CA LEU A 184 -7.80 -6.23 0.93
C LEU A 184 -6.77 -5.98 -0.18
N ALA A 185 -6.83 -6.74 -1.28
CA ALA A 185 -6.05 -6.48 -2.49
C ALA A 185 -6.39 -5.12 -3.10
N ALA A 186 -7.66 -4.76 -3.19
CA ALA A 186 -8.11 -3.45 -3.69
C ALA A 186 -7.57 -2.32 -2.81
N LEU A 187 -7.68 -2.46 -1.49
CA LEU A 187 -7.11 -1.53 -0.52
C LEU A 187 -5.59 -1.37 -0.72
N LEU A 188 -4.86 -2.49 -0.85
CA LEU A 188 -3.44 -2.49 -1.13
C LEU A 188 -3.12 -1.80 -2.45
N LEU A 189 -3.77 -2.13 -3.56
CA LEU A 189 -3.47 -1.50 -4.86
C LEU A 189 -3.71 0.02 -4.84
N VAL A 190 -4.80 0.45 -4.21
CA VAL A 190 -5.16 1.88 -4.13
C VAL A 190 -4.23 2.66 -3.20
N ASN A 191 -3.67 2.03 -2.15
CA ASN A 191 -2.83 2.71 -1.15
C ASN A 191 -1.32 2.49 -1.34
N ALA A 192 -0.88 1.36 -1.90
CA ALA A 192 0.53 0.98 -2.10
C ALA A 192 1.21 1.70 -3.25
N SER A 193 0.52 2.56 -3.98
CA SER A 193 1.04 3.32 -5.11
C SER A 193 1.54 4.73 -4.70
N LEU A 194 1.41 5.07 -3.42
CA LEU A 194 1.98 6.26 -2.78
C LEU A 194 3.53 6.21 -2.52
N PRO A 195 4.19 5.07 -2.23
CA PRO A 195 5.62 5.02 -1.93
C PRO A 195 6.54 5.21 -3.15
N LEU A 196 6.05 5.01 -4.38
CA LEU A 196 6.87 5.10 -5.60
C LEU A 196 7.45 6.50 -5.85
N ARG A 197 6.96 7.52 -5.14
CA ARG A 197 7.48 8.89 -5.21
C ARG A 197 8.90 9.06 -4.64
N TRP A 198 9.45 8.08 -3.93
CA TRP A 198 10.75 8.23 -3.26
C TRP A 198 11.97 7.67 -4.02
N SER A 199 11.77 6.94 -5.11
CA SER A 199 12.89 6.24 -5.78
C SER A 199 13.75 7.09 -6.74
N LYS A 200 13.54 8.41 -6.85
CA LYS A 200 14.34 9.27 -7.75
C LYS A 200 15.52 9.98 -7.08
N LYS A 201 15.79 9.77 -5.79
CA LYS A 201 16.82 10.53 -5.05
C LYS A 201 18.04 9.71 -4.57
N SER A 202 18.44 8.67 -5.29
CA SER A 202 19.64 7.89 -4.93
C SER A 202 20.60 7.61 -6.10
N ARG A 203 20.48 8.34 -7.23
CA ARG A 203 21.41 8.21 -8.36
C ARG A 203 22.12 9.52 -8.72
N ALA A 204 22.57 10.22 -7.68
CA ALA A 204 23.49 11.36 -7.76
C ALA A 204 24.40 11.35 -6.52
N ALA A 205 25.13 10.25 -6.34
CA ALA A 205 26.26 10.12 -5.43
C ALA A 205 27.34 9.33 -6.18
#